data_AF-A0A8S2QD33-F1
#
_entry.id   AF-A0A8S2QD33-F1
#
_cell.length_a   1.000
_cell.length_b   1.000
_cell.length_c   1.000
_cell.angle_alpha   90.00
_cell.angle_beta   90.00
_cell.angle_gamma   90.00
#
_symmetry.space_group_name_H-M   'P 1'
#
loop_
_entity.id
_entity.type
_entity.pdbx_description
1 polymer ?
#
loop_
_entity_poly.entity_id
_entity_poly.type
_entity_poly.pdbx_seq_one_letter_code
_entity_poly.pdbx_strand_id
1 'polypeptide(L)'
;MNIGGIFFLLLLCIIAQTYTQTTVNYYEQTRLTHLTLIQFYRWFQVYERPYTVERINNSLDILEDNVTIESSNGVMNGKDNYPNRLLTYRGWHNAHHIEILKDIEILPNSKIKLEADVLYQNILPTGIGN
;
A
#
# COMPACT_ATOMS: atom_id res chain seq x y z
N MET A 1 36.74 26.97 56.59
CA MET A 1 37.28 27.88 55.54
C MET A 1 38.70 27.45 55.23
N ASN A 2 38.91 26.88 54.04
CA ASN A 2 40.24 26.67 53.47
C ASN A 2 40.07 26.71 51.94
N ILE A 3 40.96 27.42 51.27
CA ILE A 3 40.96 27.70 49.82
C ILE A 3 41.88 26.66 49.18
N GLY A 4 41.51 26.06 48.05
CA GLY A 4 42.43 25.17 47.35
C GLY A 4 41.95 24.67 45.99
N GLY A 5 42.48 25.30 44.93
CA GLY A 5 43.04 24.58 43.79
C GLY A 5 42.10 24.09 42.69
N ILE A 6 42.15 24.76 41.55
CA ILE A 6 41.73 24.28 40.23
C ILE A 6 42.65 23.11 39.81
N PHE A 7 42.09 22.01 39.33
CA PHE A 7 42.74 21.18 38.30
C PHE A 7 41.71 20.61 37.33
N PHE A 8 41.85 21.01 36.07
CA PHE A 8 41.21 20.42 34.91
C PHE A 8 41.64 18.95 34.78
N LEU A 9 40.70 18.04 34.61
CA LEU A 9 40.92 16.86 33.76
C LEU A 9 39.71 16.70 32.85
N LEU A 10 39.86 17.24 31.65
CA LEU A 10 39.01 17.03 30.51
C LEU A 10 39.18 15.56 30.08
N LEU A 11 38.38 14.64 30.63
CA LEU A 11 38.29 13.31 30.07
C LEU A 11 37.14 13.32 29.05
N LEU A 12 37.49 13.64 27.80
CA LEU A 12 36.73 13.18 26.65
C LEU A 12 36.72 11.65 26.70
N CYS A 13 35.78 11.08 27.43
CA CYS A 13 35.31 9.75 27.11
C CYS A 13 34.40 9.94 25.90
N ILE A 14 35.00 10.04 24.71
CA ILE A 14 34.36 9.56 23.49
C ILE A 14 34.23 8.05 23.73
N ILE A 15 33.22 7.67 24.51
CA ILE A 15 32.61 6.38 24.32
C ILE A 15 32.05 6.52 22.92
N ALA A 16 32.82 6.03 21.95
CA ALA A 16 32.30 5.64 20.67
C ALA A 16 31.28 4.56 21.01
N GLN A 17 30.09 5.02 21.38
CA GLN A 17 28.91 4.21 21.42
C GLN A 17 28.78 3.83 19.96
N THR A 18 29.23 2.63 19.64
CA THR A 18 28.81 1.94 18.43
C THR A 18 27.30 1.81 18.58
N TYR A 19 26.62 2.89 18.19
CA TYR A 19 25.24 2.84 17.81
C TYR A 19 25.21 1.93 16.58
N THR A 20 25.15 0.63 16.81
CA THR A 20 24.33 -0.22 15.94
C THR A 20 22.90 0.21 16.19
N GLN A 21 22.56 1.42 15.73
CA GLN A 21 21.19 1.69 15.42
C GLN A 21 20.86 0.69 14.31
N THR A 22 19.99 -0.26 14.61
CA THR A 22 18.90 -0.60 13.70
C THR A 22 18.17 0.70 13.36
N THR A 23 18.80 1.55 12.55
CA THR A 23 18.11 2.64 11.88
C THR A 23 17.18 1.93 10.94
N VAL A 24 15.90 1.84 11.30
CA VAL A 24 14.87 1.71 10.29
C VAL A 24 15.20 2.80 9.27
N ASN A 25 15.57 2.39 8.06
CA ASN A 25 15.97 3.33 7.03
C ASN A 25 14.71 4.12 6.65
N TYR A 26 14.51 5.24 7.34
CA TYR A 26 13.30 6.06 7.25
C TYR A 26 13.02 6.50 5.81
N TYR A 27 14.09 6.72 5.03
CA TYR A 27 14.00 7.01 3.61
C TYR A 27 13.39 5.83 2.84
N GLU A 28 13.93 4.62 3.00
CA GLU A 28 13.38 3.42 2.34
C GLU A 28 11.95 3.11 2.79
N GLN A 29 11.66 3.27 4.08
CA GLN A 29 10.31 3.08 4.59
C GLN A 29 9.33 4.07 3.94
N THR A 30 9.66 5.37 3.92
CA THR A 30 8.85 6.39 3.28
C THR A 30 8.66 6.11 1.78
N ARG A 31 9.74 5.71 1.10
CA ARG A 31 9.71 5.38 -0.34
C ARG A 31 8.77 4.21 -0.62
N LEU A 32 8.88 3.11 0.13
CA LEU A 32 8.05 1.92 -0.03
C LEU A 32 6.58 2.22 0.31
N THR A 33 6.33 3.03 1.32
CA THR A 33 4.98 3.52 1.64
C THR A 33 4.36 4.26 0.46
N HIS A 34 5.07 5.24 -0.11
CA HIS A 34 4.54 6.00 -1.26
C HIS A 34 4.35 5.12 -2.50
N LEU A 35 5.28 4.20 -2.79
CA LEU A 35 5.12 3.27 -3.91
C LEU A 35 3.90 2.36 -3.73
N THR A 36 3.68 1.86 -2.52
CA THR A 36 2.51 1.03 -2.18
C THR A 36 1.22 1.80 -2.40
N LEU A 37 1.16 3.05 -1.92
CA LEU A 37 0.00 3.90 -2.12
C LEU A 37 -0.25 4.19 -3.60
N ILE A 38 0.79 4.56 -4.37
CA ILE A 38 0.65 4.80 -5.81
C ILE A 38 0.04 3.57 -6.50
N GLN A 39 0.53 2.37 -6.21
CA GLN A 39 0.01 1.15 -6.83
C GLN A 39 -1.43 0.86 -6.39
N PHE A 40 -1.75 1.10 -5.12
CA PHE A 40 -3.11 0.95 -4.59
C PHE A 40 -4.11 1.94 -5.23
N TYR A 41 -3.75 3.21 -5.37
CA TYR A 41 -4.59 4.19 -6.07
C TYR A 41 -4.69 3.88 -7.57
N ARG A 42 -3.59 3.46 -8.22
CA ARG A 42 -3.58 3.08 -9.65
C ARG A 42 -4.55 1.93 -9.92
N TRP A 43 -4.66 0.96 -9.01
CA TRP A 43 -5.63 -0.14 -9.11
C TRP A 43 -7.07 0.36 -9.26
N PHE A 44 -7.52 1.24 -8.36
CA PHE A 44 -8.88 1.79 -8.42
C PHE A 44 -9.10 2.71 -9.62
N GLN A 45 -8.12 3.55 -9.96
CA GLN A 45 -8.19 4.40 -11.15
C GLN A 45 -8.43 3.59 -12.43
N VAL A 46 -7.79 2.42 -12.57
CA VAL A 46 -8.04 1.51 -13.70
C VAL A 46 -9.39 0.82 -13.57
N TYR A 47 -9.73 0.34 -12.37
CA TYR A 47 -10.97 -0.38 -12.12
C TYR A 47 -12.24 0.47 -12.39
N GLU A 48 -12.17 1.78 -12.15
CA GLU A 48 -13.33 2.68 -12.32
C GLU A 48 -13.58 3.09 -13.77
N ARG A 49 -12.65 2.77 -14.69
CA ARG A 49 -12.85 3.04 -16.12
C ARG A 49 -13.96 2.15 -16.69
N PRO A 50 -14.60 2.57 -17.79
CA PRO A 50 -15.51 1.72 -18.54
C PRO A 50 -14.88 0.37 -18.87
N TYR A 51 -15.71 -0.68 -18.92
CA TYR A 51 -15.25 -2.03 -19.26
C TYR A 51 -14.77 -2.06 -20.72
N THR A 52 -13.45 -2.13 -20.91
CA THR A 52 -12.78 -2.22 -22.21
C THR A 52 -11.63 -3.24 -22.14
N VAL A 53 -11.19 -3.73 -23.31
CA VAL A 53 -10.00 -4.60 -23.40
C VAL A 53 -8.77 -3.94 -22.78
N GLU A 54 -8.63 -2.63 -22.99
CA GLU A 54 -7.49 -1.86 -22.50
C GLU A 54 -7.50 -1.71 -20.98
N ARG A 55 -8.68 -1.52 -20.36
CA ARG A 55 -8.83 -1.60 -18.91
C ARG A 55 -8.38 -2.97 -18.38
N ILE A 56 -8.83 -4.06 -19.02
CA ILE A 56 -8.50 -5.42 -18.59
C ILE A 56 -6.98 -5.64 -18.65
N ASN A 57 -6.35 -5.26 -19.76
CA ASN A 57 -4.90 -5.38 -19.92
C ASN A 57 -4.14 -4.57 -18.87
N ASN A 58 -4.56 -3.33 -18.60
CA ASN A 58 -3.96 -2.50 -17.56
C ASN A 58 -4.12 -3.10 -16.16
N SER A 59 -5.27 -3.71 -15.85
CA SER A 59 -5.43 -4.43 -14.57
C SER A 59 -4.51 -5.64 -14.48
N LEU A 60 -4.39 -6.42 -15.56
CA LEU A 60 -3.53 -7.62 -15.59
C LEU A 60 -2.03 -7.28 -15.50
N ASP A 61 -1.62 -6.11 -15.98
CA ASP A 61 -0.26 -5.56 -15.86
C ASP A 61 0.09 -5.18 -14.40
N ILE A 62 -0.90 -4.74 -13.62
CA ILE A 62 -0.69 -4.35 -12.22
C ILE A 62 -0.54 -5.56 -11.30
N LEU A 63 -1.22 -6.67 -11.61
CA LEU A 63 -1.31 -7.84 -10.75
C LEU A 63 -0.09 -8.77 -10.92
N GLU A 64 0.27 -9.48 -9.86
CA GLU A 64 1.21 -10.61 -9.92
C GLU A 64 0.55 -11.83 -10.58
N ASP A 65 1.34 -12.69 -11.23
CA ASP A 65 0.81 -13.86 -11.97
C ASP A 65 0.08 -14.85 -11.07
N ASN A 66 0.52 -15.00 -9.83
CA ASN A 66 -0.06 -15.89 -8.82
C ASN A 66 -0.97 -15.15 -7.81
N VAL A 67 -1.54 -14.00 -8.21
CA VAL A 67 -2.41 -13.20 -7.34
C VAL A 67 -3.61 -14.00 -6.82
N THR A 68 -3.98 -13.76 -5.56
CA THR A 68 -5.25 -14.24 -4.99
C THR A 68 -6.14 -13.04 -4.67
N ILE A 69 -7.37 -13.02 -5.20
CA ILE A 69 -8.36 -11.97 -4.91
C ILE A 69 -9.61 -12.61 -4.32
N GLU A 70 -9.84 -12.33 -3.04
CA GLU A 70 -11.02 -12.74 -2.28
C GLU A 70 -11.98 -11.55 -2.12
N SER A 71 -13.26 -11.78 -2.38
CA SER A 71 -14.32 -10.81 -2.11
C SER A 71 -15.64 -11.53 -1.82
N SER A 72 -16.70 -10.76 -1.54
CA SER A 72 -18.06 -11.30 -1.41
C SER A 72 -18.53 -12.12 -2.63
N ASN A 73 -17.91 -11.92 -3.80
CA ASN A 73 -18.19 -12.65 -5.04
C ASN A 73 -17.27 -13.86 -5.24
N GLY A 74 -16.59 -14.32 -4.18
CA GLY A 74 -15.75 -15.51 -4.17
C GLY A 74 -14.24 -15.23 -4.30
N VAL A 75 -13.48 -16.31 -4.52
CA VAL A 75 -12.01 -16.29 -4.59
C VAL A 75 -11.55 -16.52 -6.03
N MET A 76 -10.59 -15.73 -6.49
CA MET A 76 -9.87 -15.93 -7.76
C MET A 76 -8.40 -16.17 -7.48
N ASN A 77 -7.85 -17.20 -8.11
CA ASN A 77 -6.43 -17.52 -8.07
C ASN A 77 -5.85 -17.35 -9.48
N GLY A 78 -4.77 -16.59 -9.60
CA GLY A 78 -4.13 -16.25 -10.87
C GLY A 78 -4.95 -15.30 -11.74
N LYS A 79 -4.42 -15.01 -12.93
CA LYS A 79 -4.96 -14.00 -13.85
C LYS A 79 -6.01 -14.51 -14.85
N ASP A 80 -6.02 -15.80 -15.16
CA ASP A 80 -6.73 -16.35 -16.32
C ASP A 80 -8.23 -16.04 -16.35
N ASN A 81 -8.88 -16.07 -15.19
CA ASN A 81 -10.33 -15.84 -15.08
C ASN A 81 -10.71 -14.39 -14.78
N TYR A 82 -9.75 -13.47 -14.67
CA TYR A 82 -10.01 -12.08 -14.33
C TYR A 82 -10.94 -11.37 -15.34
N PRO A 83 -10.78 -11.51 -16.67
CA PRO A 83 -11.69 -10.87 -17.64
C PRO A 83 -13.15 -11.32 -17.49
N ASN A 84 -13.35 -12.62 -17.23
CA ASN A 84 -14.67 -13.21 -17.05
C ASN A 84 -15.33 -12.73 -15.75
N ARG A 85 -14.57 -12.63 -14.66
CA ARG A 85 -15.06 -12.11 -13.37
C ARG A 85 -15.55 -10.67 -13.50
N LEU A 86 -14.86 -9.86 -14.31
CA LEU A 86 -15.23 -8.45 -14.52
C LEU A 86 -16.51 -8.26 -15.35
N LEU A 87 -16.96 -9.27 -16.10
CA LEU A 87 -18.21 -9.17 -16.90
C LEU A 87 -19.43 -8.87 -16.05
N THR A 88 -19.47 -9.34 -14.80
CA THR A 88 -20.54 -9.07 -13.84
C THR A 88 -20.75 -7.58 -13.58
N TYR A 89 -19.69 -6.78 -13.77
CA TYR A 89 -19.70 -5.33 -13.56
C TYR A 89 -19.86 -4.54 -14.87
N ARG A 90 -20.17 -5.20 -15.99
CA ARG A 90 -20.37 -4.52 -17.27
C ARG A 90 -21.56 -3.57 -17.17
N GLY A 91 -21.34 -2.32 -17.59
CA GLY A 91 -22.35 -1.27 -17.53
C GLY A 91 -22.43 -0.53 -16.20
N TRP A 92 -21.80 -1.03 -15.13
CA TRP A 92 -21.75 -0.33 -13.85
C TRP A 92 -20.78 0.84 -13.89
N HIS A 93 -21.20 1.97 -13.32
CA HIS A 93 -20.31 3.04 -12.92
C HIS A 93 -19.86 2.75 -11.48
N ASN A 94 -18.56 2.61 -11.30
CA ASN A 94 -17.95 2.26 -10.02
C ASN A 94 -17.13 3.44 -9.52
N ALA A 95 -17.13 3.68 -8.21
CA ALA A 95 -16.25 4.61 -7.54
C ALA A 95 -15.77 4.00 -6.21
N HIS A 96 -14.48 4.11 -5.95
CA HIS A 96 -13.82 3.69 -4.72
C HIS A 96 -13.21 4.92 -4.08
N HIS A 97 -13.72 5.29 -2.92
CA HIS A 97 -13.16 6.34 -2.10
C HIS A 97 -12.38 5.71 -0.96
N ILE A 98 -11.08 6.00 -0.89
CA ILE A 98 -10.23 5.53 0.21
C ILE A 98 -10.48 6.46 1.40
N GLU A 99 -11.13 5.95 2.44
CA GLU A 99 -11.53 6.73 3.62
C GLU A 99 -10.40 6.81 4.64
N ILE A 100 -9.81 5.65 4.96
CA ILE A 100 -8.78 5.52 6.00
C ILE A 100 -7.70 4.58 5.50
N LEU A 101 -6.45 5.04 5.53
CA LEU A 101 -5.27 4.18 5.45
C LEU A 101 -4.94 3.74 6.87
N LYS A 102 -5.14 2.46 7.19
CA LYS A 102 -4.97 1.94 8.54
C LYS A 102 -3.51 1.64 8.84
N ASP A 103 -2.86 0.86 7.96
CA ASP A 103 -1.50 0.41 8.20
C ASP A 103 -0.76 0.06 6.90
N ILE A 104 0.55 0.31 6.90
CA ILE A 104 1.49 -0.15 5.89
C ILE A 104 2.67 -0.79 6.61
N GLU A 105 2.72 -2.12 6.55
CA GLU A 105 3.74 -2.93 7.21
C GLU A 105 4.70 -3.51 6.17
N ILE A 106 5.99 -3.24 6.34
CA ILE A 106 7.04 -3.87 5.54
C ILE A 106 7.37 -5.23 6.18
N LEU A 107 7.04 -6.30 5.48
CA LEU A 107 7.22 -7.68 5.90
C LEU A 107 8.58 -8.22 5.39
N PRO A 108 9.06 -9.34 5.96
CA PRO A 108 10.23 -10.04 5.43
C PRO A 108 10.08 -10.42 3.95
N ASN A 109 11.22 -10.61 3.27
CA ASN A 109 11.29 -10.98 1.85
C ASN A 109 10.66 -9.96 0.89
N SER A 110 10.82 -8.67 1.20
CA SER A 110 10.33 -7.56 0.36
C SER A 110 8.82 -7.55 0.14
N LYS A 111 8.06 -8.15 1.06
CA LYS A 111 6.60 -8.10 1.03
C LYS A 111 6.10 -6.85 1.75
N ILE A 112 4.96 -6.33 1.33
CA ILE A 112 4.30 -5.20 1.98
C ILE A 112 2.86 -5.59 2.22
N LYS A 113 2.37 -5.32 3.43
CA LYS A 113 0.96 -5.42 3.78
C LYS A 113 0.39 -4.01 3.87
N LEU A 114 -0.72 -3.79 3.18
CA LEU A 114 -1.51 -2.57 3.24
C LEU A 114 -2.90 -2.93 3.76
N GLU A 115 -3.39 -2.17 4.74
CA GLU A 115 -4.77 -2.24 5.20
C GLU A 115 -5.43 -0.87 5.07
N ALA A 116 -6.62 -0.83 4.46
CA ALA A 116 -7.37 0.40 4.23
C ALA A 116 -8.88 0.15 4.26
N ASP A 117 -9.64 1.16 4.69
CA ASP A 117 -11.09 1.23 4.51
C ASP A 117 -11.40 1.94 3.19
N VAL A 118 -12.23 1.30 2.37
CA VAL A 118 -12.62 1.79 1.06
C VAL A 118 -14.14 1.82 0.98
N LEU A 119 -14.69 3.02 0.83
CA LEU A 119 -16.09 3.21 0.48
C LEU A 119 -16.28 2.90 -1.00
N TYR A 120 -17.03 1.85 -1.27
CA TYR A 120 -17.39 1.43 -2.63
C TYR A 120 -18.80 1.90 -2.98
N GLN A 121 -18.93 2.58 -4.11
CA GLN A 121 -20.21 3.00 -4.67
C GLN A 121 -20.35 2.43 -6.07
N ASN A 122 -21.53 1.91 -6.38
CA ASN A 122 -21.87 1.46 -7.72
C ASN A 122 -23.25 1.98 -8.14
N ILE A 123 -23.35 2.37 -9.41
CA ILE A 123 -24.58 2.92 -9.97
C ILE A 123 -24.77 2.31 -11.35
N LEU A 124 -25.96 1.77 -11.61
CA LEU A 124 -26.34 1.43 -12.97
C LEU A 124 -26.61 2.71 -13.77
N PRO A 125 -26.46 2.70 -15.10
CA PRO A 125 -26.77 3.86 -15.95
C PRO A 125 -28.24 4.32 -15.83
N THR A 126 -29.11 3.45 -15.33
CA THR A 126 -30.52 3.73 -15.02
C THR A 126 -30.74 4.53 -13.73
N GLY A 127 -29.69 4.76 -12.94
CA GLY A 127 -29.76 5.46 -11.66
C GLY A 127 -30.22 4.59 -10.47
N ILE A 128 -30.46 3.29 -10.68
CA ILE A 128 -30.78 2.34 -9.61
C ILE A 128 -29.47 1.75 -9.10
N GLY A 129 -29.05 2.15 -7.89
CA GLY A 129 -27.94 1.53 -7.15
C GLY A 129 -28.41 0.38 -6.27
N ASN A 130 -27.47 -0.44 -5.79
CA ASN A 130 -27.70 -1.41 -4.71
C ASN A 130 -27.39 -0.80 -3.35
#